data_AF-H6TDW4-F1
#
_entry.id   AF-H6TDW4-F1
#
_cell.length_a   1.000
_cell.length_b   1.000
_cell.length_c   1.000
_cell.angle_alpha   90.00
_cell.angle_beta   90.00
_cell.angle_gamma   90.00
#
_symmetry.space_group_name_H-M   'P 1'
#
loop_
_entity.id
_entity.type
_entity.pdbx_description
1 polymer ?
#
loop_
_entity_poly.entity_id
_entity_poly.type
_entity_poly.pdbx_seq_one_letter_code
_entity_poly.pdbx_strand_id
1 'polypeptide(L)'
;MNPHAKLITSTSIILGTTITISSNHWAMIWTGLEINTLAIIPMISKSHHPRAIEATIKYFLTQATASALILFSSTINAWSSGQWDITQLTNTSSSLLLTMAIAMKLGLVPFHFWFPEVLQGSSLITALLLSTMMKFPPLTILLLTTNSLNPHLLTTMAITSAALGGWMGLNQ
;
A
#
# COMPACT_ATOMS: atom_id res chain seq x y z
N MET A 1 21.05 10.02 8.96
CA MET A 1 20.73 8.72 9.62
C MET A 1 22.02 7.98 9.90
N ASN A 2 22.23 7.56 11.15
CA ASN A 2 23.32 6.67 11.55
C ASN A 2 23.19 5.31 10.81
N PRO A 3 24.30 4.64 10.43
CA PRO A 3 24.27 3.30 9.82
C PRO A 3 23.38 2.29 10.55
N HIS A 4 23.33 2.30 11.89
CA HIS A 4 22.44 1.40 12.64
C HIS A 4 20.96 1.67 12.37
N ALA A 5 20.55 2.94 12.34
CA ALA A 5 19.17 3.32 12.02
C ALA A 5 18.81 2.92 10.59
N LYS A 6 19.74 3.11 9.63
CA LYS A 6 19.55 2.69 8.24
C LYS A 6 19.37 1.18 8.11
N LEU A 7 20.19 0.42 8.84
CA LEU A 7 20.08 -1.04 8.89
C LEU A 7 18.70 -1.46 9.40
N ILE A 8 18.27 -0.94 10.56
CA ILE A 8 16.97 -1.26 11.17
C ILE A 8 15.81 -0.94 10.23
N THR A 9 15.80 0.24 9.60
CA THR A 9 14.73 0.60 8.65
C THR A 9 14.71 -0.29 7.40
N SER A 10 15.88 -0.73 6.93
CA SER A 10 15.94 -1.60 5.75
C SER A 10 15.52 -3.03 6.07
N THR A 11 15.92 -3.56 7.22
CA THR A 11 15.53 -4.91 7.65
C THR A 11 14.06 -4.96 8.03
N SER A 12 13.50 -3.90 8.61
CA SER A 12 12.06 -3.83 8.89
C SER A 12 11.21 -3.78 7.62
N ILE A 13 11.64 -3.09 6.55
CA ILE A 13 10.94 -3.18 5.24
C ILE A 13 10.94 -4.62 4.74
N ILE A 14 12.10 -5.30 4.74
CA ILE A 14 12.17 -6.70 4.30
C ILE A 14 11.25 -7.56 5.16
N LEU A 15 11.31 -7.42 6.49
CA LEU A 15 10.48 -8.17 7.43
C LEU A 15 8.98 -7.91 7.24
N GLY A 16 8.56 -6.67 7.04
CA GLY A 16 7.16 -6.34 6.77
C GLY A 16 6.68 -6.99 5.48
N THR A 17 7.48 -6.91 4.40
CA THR A 17 7.16 -7.61 3.14
C THR A 17 7.09 -9.13 3.31
N THR A 18 8.04 -9.76 3.99
CA THR A 18 8.01 -11.23 4.16
C THR A 18 6.81 -11.68 4.96
N ILE A 19 6.47 -10.99 6.06
CA ILE A 19 5.27 -11.28 6.86
C ILE A 19 4.01 -11.22 5.99
N THR A 20 3.85 -10.19 5.15
CA THR A 20 2.66 -10.07 4.29
C THR A 20 2.53 -11.19 3.26
N ILE A 21 3.65 -11.71 2.76
CA ILE A 21 3.63 -12.71 1.69
C ILE A 21 3.45 -14.12 2.25
N SER A 22 4.01 -14.39 3.43
CA SER A 22 3.99 -15.74 4.02
C SER A 22 2.79 -15.99 4.95
N SER A 23 1.99 -14.97 5.27
CA SER A 23 0.90 -15.12 6.25
C SER A 23 -0.42 -15.48 5.59
N ASN A 24 -1.19 -16.33 6.29
CA ASN A 24 -2.54 -16.75 5.90
C ASN A 24 -3.64 -16.04 6.72
N HIS A 25 -3.28 -15.15 7.65
CA HIS A 25 -4.21 -14.52 8.58
C HIS A 25 -4.26 -13.01 8.34
N TRP A 26 -5.46 -12.44 8.20
CA TRP A 26 -5.67 -11.02 7.89
C TRP A 26 -4.93 -10.07 8.85
N ALA A 27 -4.97 -10.34 10.16
CA ALA A 27 -4.26 -9.52 11.14
C ALA A 27 -2.73 -9.51 10.92
N MET A 28 -2.13 -10.64 10.53
CA MET A 28 -0.69 -10.72 10.26
C MET A 28 -0.31 -10.00 8.96
N ILE A 29 -1.16 -10.05 7.95
CA ILE A 29 -0.98 -9.21 6.76
C ILE A 29 -1.02 -7.74 7.14
N TRP A 30 -2.01 -7.33 7.93
CA TRP A 30 -2.12 -5.94 8.35
C TRP A 30 -0.89 -5.47 9.13
N THR A 31 -0.37 -6.28 10.06
CA THR A 31 0.87 -5.92 10.80
C THR A 31 2.07 -5.81 9.86
N GLY A 32 2.24 -6.71 8.90
CA GLY A 32 3.32 -6.62 7.92
C GLY A 32 3.23 -5.35 7.05
N LEU A 33 2.02 -4.94 6.66
CA LEU A 33 1.79 -3.69 5.95
C LEU A 33 2.11 -2.46 6.82
N GLU A 34 1.75 -2.46 8.11
CA GLU A 34 2.07 -1.35 9.02
C GLU A 34 3.56 -1.24 9.34
N ILE A 35 4.26 -2.38 9.44
CA ILE A 35 5.72 -2.37 9.59
C ILE A 35 6.35 -1.68 8.36
N ASN A 36 5.85 -1.98 7.16
CA ASN A 36 6.32 -1.34 5.93
C ASN A 36 6.05 0.18 5.90
N THR A 37 4.83 0.61 6.28
CA THR A 37 4.48 2.05 6.28
C THR A 37 5.31 2.84 7.28
N LEU A 38 5.57 2.29 8.47
CA LEU A 38 6.38 2.95 9.50
C LEU A 38 7.87 2.94 9.15
N ALA A 39 8.37 1.85 8.58
CA ALA A 39 9.79 1.68 8.27
C ALA A 39 10.30 2.66 7.20
N ILE A 40 9.44 3.04 6.24
CA ILE A 40 9.85 3.91 5.12
C ILE A 40 9.86 5.40 5.48
N ILE A 41 9.11 5.83 6.51
CA ILE A 41 8.97 7.23 6.91
C ILE A 41 10.32 7.94 7.18
N PRO A 42 11.26 7.35 7.96
CA PRO A 42 12.57 7.98 8.21
C PRO A 42 13.40 8.10 6.93
N MET A 43 13.17 7.24 5.94
CA MET A 43 13.87 7.30 4.66
C MET A 43 13.36 8.45 3.78
N ILE A 44 12.03 8.68 3.74
CA ILE A 44 11.43 9.79 2.99
C ILE A 44 11.86 11.14 3.57
N SER A 45 11.81 11.28 4.90
CA SER A 45 12.13 12.52 5.63
C SER A 45 13.63 12.81 5.78
N LYS A 46 14.51 11.96 5.22
CA LYS A 46 15.98 11.99 5.45
C LYS A 46 16.64 13.35 5.15
N SER A 47 16.18 14.08 4.14
CA SER A 47 16.78 15.37 3.76
C SER A 47 16.38 16.53 4.68
N HIS A 48 15.35 16.34 5.53
CA HIS A 48 14.78 17.36 6.41
C HIS A 48 14.31 18.65 5.71
N HIS A 49 14.24 18.65 4.37
CA HIS A 49 13.70 19.77 3.59
C HIS A 49 12.17 19.81 3.73
N PRO A 50 11.51 21.00 3.73
CA PRO A 50 10.06 21.11 3.85
C PRO A 50 9.30 20.21 2.86
N ARG A 51 9.78 20.10 1.62
CA ARG A 51 9.22 19.20 0.60
C ARG A 51 9.25 17.71 1.00
N ALA A 52 10.31 17.26 1.67
CA ALA A 52 10.43 15.89 2.14
C ALA A 52 9.49 15.64 3.34
N ILE A 53 9.30 16.66 4.19
CA ILE A 53 8.35 16.61 5.30
C ILE A 53 6.92 16.51 4.77
N GLU A 54 6.56 17.34 3.79
CA GLU A 54 5.24 17.29 3.12
C GLU A 54 5.00 15.91 2.49
N ALA A 55 5.97 15.38 1.73
CA ALA A 55 5.89 14.04 1.18
C ALA A 55 5.70 12.96 2.26
N THR A 56 6.39 13.10 3.40
CA THR A 56 6.25 12.16 4.52
C THR A 56 4.84 12.18 5.10
N ILE A 57 4.26 13.38 5.29
CA ILE A 57 2.91 13.54 5.83
C ILE A 57 1.87 12.98 4.86
N LYS A 58 1.96 13.32 3.56
CA LYS A 58 1.06 12.81 2.51
C LYS A 58 1.12 11.28 2.42
N TYR A 59 2.32 10.71 2.43
CA TYR A 59 2.51 9.27 2.46
C TYR A 59 1.87 8.64 3.70
N PHE A 60 2.18 9.15 4.89
CA PHE A 60 1.69 8.57 6.13
C PHE A 60 0.16 8.58 6.20
N LEU A 61 -0.47 9.73 5.96
CA LEU A 61 -1.92 9.86 6.04
C LEU A 61 -2.63 8.92 5.07
N THR A 62 -2.21 8.90 3.80
CA THR A 62 -2.85 8.05 2.77
C THR A 62 -2.66 6.57 3.04
N GLN A 63 -1.49 6.17 3.53
CA GLN A 63 -1.19 4.77 3.82
C GLN A 63 -1.83 4.28 5.12
N ALA A 64 -1.97 5.15 6.12
CA ALA A 64 -2.69 4.88 7.36
C ALA A 64 -4.20 4.77 7.12
N THR A 65 -4.78 5.62 6.26
CA THR A 65 -6.19 5.47 5.87
C THR A 65 -6.41 4.17 5.11
N ALA A 66 -5.48 3.80 4.22
CA ALA A 66 -5.57 2.56 3.47
C ALA A 66 -5.41 1.33 4.38
N SER A 67 -4.49 1.35 5.35
CA SER A 67 -4.34 0.24 6.30
C SER A 67 -5.54 0.11 7.25
N ALA A 68 -6.13 1.22 7.68
CA ALA A 68 -7.38 1.21 8.43
C ALA A 68 -8.53 0.59 7.62
N LEU A 69 -8.65 0.90 6.32
CA LEU A 69 -9.64 0.27 5.45
C LEU A 69 -9.41 -1.23 5.26
N ILE A 70 -8.16 -1.70 5.21
CA ILE A 70 -7.85 -3.14 5.18
C ILE A 70 -8.32 -3.81 6.48
N LEU A 71 -8.02 -3.22 7.64
CA LEU A 71 -8.49 -3.74 8.92
C LEU A 71 -10.03 -3.73 8.99
N PHE A 72 -10.66 -2.67 8.52
CA PHE A 72 -12.11 -2.57 8.48
C PHE A 72 -12.74 -3.62 7.53
N SER A 73 -12.16 -3.85 6.36
CA SER A 73 -12.62 -4.89 5.43
C SER A 73 -12.52 -6.29 6.04
N SER A 74 -11.40 -6.60 6.72
CA SER A 74 -11.17 -7.90 7.34
C SER A 74 -12.06 -8.14 8.56
N THR A 75 -12.32 -7.11 9.37
CA THR A 75 -13.26 -7.20 10.51
C THR A 75 -14.70 -7.42 10.06
N ILE A 76 -15.16 -6.73 9.01
CA ILE A 76 -16.49 -6.99 8.41
C ILE A 76 -16.57 -8.44 7.89
N ASN A 77 -15.52 -8.91 7.23
CA ASN A 77 -15.48 -10.27 6.73
C ASN A 77 -15.54 -11.29 7.87
N ALA A 78 -14.67 -11.14 8.88
CA ALA A 78 -14.60 -12.02 10.05
C ALA A 78 -15.89 -11.98 10.88
N TRP A 79 -16.58 -10.84 10.96
CA TRP A 79 -17.90 -10.75 11.58
C TRP A 79 -18.94 -11.63 10.84
N SER A 80 -18.87 -11.69 9.51
CA SER A 80 -19.80 -12.47 8.69
C SER A 80 -19.47 -13.96 8.59
N SER A 81 -18.18 -14.32 8.51
CA SER A 81 -17.73 -15.70 8.30
C SER A 81 -17.27 -16.42 9.57
N GLY A 82 -16.98 -15.66 10.64
CA GLY A 82 -16.35 -16.17 11.85
C GLY A 82 -14.86 -16.52 11.69
N GLN A 83 -14.25 -16.23 10.54
CA GLN A 83 -12.87 -16.63 10.23
C GLN A 83 -12.02 -15.44 9.78
N TRP A 84 -10.72 -15.51 10.08
CA TRP A 84 -9.72 -14.50 9.70
C TRP A 84 -8.81 -14.94 8.56
N ASP A 85 -9.18 -16.01 7.87
CA ASP A 85 -8.45 -16.53 6.70
C ASP A 85 -8.61 -15.59 5.49
N ILE A 86 -7.55 -15.48 4.69
CA ILE A 86 -7.48 -14.58 3.52
C ILE A 86 -8.32 -15.13 2.37
N THR A 87 -8.33 -16.45 2.20
CA THR A 87 -8.95 -17.10 1.03
C THR A 87 -10.46 -16.98 1.03
N GLN A 88 -11.07 -16.70 2.18
CA GLN A 88 -12.51 -16.65 2.38
C GLN A 88 -13.05 -15.23 2.50
N LEU A 89 -12.93 -14.45 1.43
CA LEU A 89 -13.60 -13.15 1.31
C LEU A 89 -15.00 -13.33 0.71
N THR A 90 -15.99 -13.51 1.57
CA THR A 90 -17.35 -13.88 1.14
C THR A 90 -18.30 -12.69 1.08
N ASN A 91 -18.05 -11.65 1.87
CA ASN A 91 -18.92 -10.47 1.90
C ASN A 91 -18.54 -9.47 0.78
N THR A 92 -19.53 -9.05 -0.01
CA THR A 92 -19.34 -8.12 -1.13
C THR A 92 -18.91 -6.73 -0.67
N SER A 93 -19.34 -6.29 0.52
CA SER A 93 -18.92 -5.00 1.06
C SER A 93 -17.46 -5.02 1.52
N SER A 94 -16.99 -6.13 2.11
CA SER A 94 -15.59 -6.27 2.51
C SER A 94 -14.67 -6.39 1.30
N SER A 95 -15.07 -7.11 0.24
CA SER A 95 -14.27 -7.19 -0.99
C SER A 95 -14.14 -5.83 -1.67
N LEU A 96 -15.22 -5.04 -1.73
CA LEU A 96 -15.16 -3.68 -2.27
C LEU A 96 -14.23 -2.78 -1.43
N LEU A 97 -14.38 -2.78 -0.10
CA LEU A 97 -13.49 -2.01 0.78
C LEU A 97 -12.03 -2.41 0.63
N LEU A 98 -11.76 -3.72 0.51
CA LEU A 98 -10.41 -4.22 0.29
C LEU A 98 -9.85 -3.72 -1.05
N THR A 99 -10.62 -3.80 -2.15
CA THR A 99 -10.15 -3.30 -3.45
C THR A 99 -9.80 -1.82 -3.41
N MET A 100 -10.61 -1.01 -2.74
CA MET A 100 -10.37 0.43 -2.58
C MET A 100 -9.12 0.69 -1.73
N ALA A 101 -8.94 -0.07 -0.66
CA ALA A 101 -7.78 0.06 0.21
C ALA A 101 -6.46 -0.32 -0.50
N ILE A 102 -6.46 -1.43 -1.26
CA ILE A 102 -5.32 -1.85 -2.08
C ILE A 102 -5.05 -0.82 -3.18
N ALA A 103 -6.10 -0.28 -3.82
CA ALA A 103 -5.98 0.79 -4.81
C ALA A 103 -5.33 2.06 -4.23
N MET A 104 -5.70 2.46 -3.01
CA MET A 104 -5.01 3.54 -2.29
C MET A 104 -3.54 3.22 -2.03
N LYS A 105 -3.22 2.01 -1.51
CA LYS A 105 -1.82 1.61 -1.24
C LYS A 105 -0.96 1.59 -2.50
N LEU A 106 -1.52 1.14 -3.62
CA LEU A 106 -0.84 1.11 -4.92
C LEU A 106 -0.85 2.45 -5.66
N GLY A 107 -1.66 3.43 -5.26
CA GLY A 107 -1.82 4.69 -5.98
C GLY A 107 -2.49 4.52 -7.34
N LEU A 108 -3.47 3.61 -7.44
CA LEU A 108 -4.31 3.44 -8.62
C LEU A 108 -5.36 4.56 -8.69
N VAL A 109 -5.91 4.82 -9.87
CA VAL A 109 -7.02 5.77 -10.05
C VAL A 109 -8.27 5.25 -9.30
N PRO A 110 -9.00 6.10 -8.54
CA PRO A 110 -8.87 7.56 -8.40
C PRO A 110 -7.89 8.05 -7.31
N PHE A 111 -7.21 7.16 -6.59
CA PHE A 111 -6.34 7.46 -5.44
C PHE A 111 -4.85 7.71 -5.78
N HIS A 112 -4.56 8.10 -7.01
CA HIS A 112 -3.19 8.22 -7.52
C HIS A 112 -2.45 9.50 -7.10
N PHE A 113 -3.16 10.55 -6.68
CA PHE A 113 -2.61 11.90 -6.48
C PHE A 113 -1.46 11.99 -5.47
N TRP A 114 -1.44 11.13 -4.45
CA TRP A 114 -0.36 11.14 -3.46
C TRP A 114 0.98 10.68 -4.04
N PHE A 115 0.95 9.81 -5.05
CA PHE A 115 2.15 9.09 -5.48
C PHE A 115 3.17 10.00 -6.18
N PRO A 116 2.81 10.83 -7.18
CA PRO A 116 3.76 11.75 -7.82
C PRO A 116 4.38 12.76 -6.84
N GLU A 117 3.57 13.34 -5.94
CA GLU A 117 4.04 14.34 -4.98
C GLU A 117 5.03 13.75 -3.97
N VAL A 118 4.76 12.52 -3.49
CA VAL A 118 5.67 11.81 -2.57
C VAL A 118 6.98 11.46 -3.27
N LEU A 119 6.93 10.98 -4.51
CA LEU A 119 8.15 10.67 -5.27
C LEU A 119 9.02 11.92 -5.45
N GLN A 120 8.41 13.05 -5.83
CA GLN A 120 9.12 14.30 -6.07
C GLN A 120 9.74 14.92 -4.81
N GLY A 121 9.12 14.72 -3.65
CA GLY A 121 9.66 15.15 -2.35
C GLY A 121 10.72 14.21 -1.77
N SER A 122 10.91 13.03 -2.34
CA SER A 122 11.82 12.00 -1.83
C SER A 122 13.15 11.96 -2.60
N SER A 123 14.18 11.33 -2.04
CA SER A 123 15.44 11.09 -2.75
C SER A 123 15.27 10.00 -3.83
N LEU A 124 16.15 9.98 -4.84
CA LEU A 124 16.07 8.99 -5.93
C LEU A 124 16.03 7.53 -5.45
N ILE A 125 16.87 7.18 -4.46
CA ILE A 125 16.93 5.81 -3.92
C ILE A 125 15.61 5.45 -3.20
N THR A 126 15.02 6.39 -2.47
CA THR A 126 13.74 6.17 -1.78
C THR A 126 12.57 6.12 -2.75
N ALA A 127 12.60 6.95 -3.80
CA ALA A 127 11.63 6.92 -4.89
C ALA A 127 11.64 5.56 -5.60
N LEU A 128 12.83 5.04 -5.92
CA LEU A 128 13.00 3.71 -6.49
C LEU A 128 12.38 2.63 -5.60
N LEU A 129 12.65 2.68 -4.30
CA LEU A 129 12.13 1.71 -3.34
C LEU A 129 10.59 1.78 -3.18
N LEU A 130 10.02 2.99 -3.18
CA LEU A 130 8.56 3.22 -3.19
C LEU A 130 7.90 2.70 -4.47
N SER A 131 8.56 2.84 -5.62
CA SER A 131 8.04 2.37 -6.91
C SER A 131 8.13 0.87 -7.14
N THR A 132 8.98 0.16 -6.37
CA THR A 132 9.27 -1.27 -6.59
C THR A 132 8.86 -2.11 -5.38
N MET A 133 9.68 -2.14 -4.34
CA MET A 133 9.52 -3.03 -3.18
C MET A 133 8.21 -2.79 -2.43
N MET A 134 7.81 -1.53 -2.28
CA MET A 134 6.59 -1.18 -1.55
C MET A 134 5.30 -1.52 -2.32
N LYS A 135 5.39 -1.83 -3.62
CA LYS A 135 4.25 -2.33 -4.41
C LYS A 135 4.03 -3.83 -4.25
N PHE A 136 5.05 -4.57 -3.81
CA PHE A 136 5.01 -6.02 -3.78
C PHE A 136 3.97 -6.59 -2.77
N PRO A 137 3.89 -6.11 -1.50
CA PRO A 137 2.88 -6.60 -0.56
C PRO A 137 1.43 -6.36 -0.99
N PRO A 138 1.02 -5.16 -1.47
CA PRO A 138 -0.34 -4.99 -1.94
C PRO A 138 -0.66 -5.85 -3.18
N LEU A 139 0.32 -6.11 -4.05
CA LEU A 139 0.17 -7.01 -5.20
C LEU A 139 -0.05 -8.46 -4.76
N THR A 140 0.65 -8.94 -3.74
CA THR A 140 0.44 -10.33 -3.24
C THR A 140 -0.95 -10.50 -2.63
N ILE A 141 -1.46 -9.50 -1.90
CA ILE A 141 -2.82 -9.53 -1.35
C ILE A 141 -3.85 -9.59 -2.48
N LEU A 142 -3.66 -8.78 -3.54
CA LEU A 142 -4.55 -8.79 -4.71
C LEU A 142 -4.56 -10.18 -5.36
N LEU A 143 -3.40 -10.81 -5.50
CA LEU A 143 -3.27 -12.17 -6.05
C LEU A 143 -3.97 -13.22 -5.19
N LEU A 144 -3.78 -13.20 -3.86
CA LEU A 144 -4.39 -14.15 -2.92
C LEU A 144 -5.91 -14.02 -2.84
N THR A 145 -6.47 -12.85 -3.15
CA THR A 145 -7.91 -12.56 -3.03
C THR A 145 -8.64 -12.52 -4.37
N THR A 146 -7.96 -12.77 -5.50
CA THR A 146 -8.47 -12.67 -6.88
C THR A 146 -9.88 -13.23 -7.07
N ASN A 147 -10.17 -14.42 -6.52
CA ASN A 147 -11.47 -15.10 -6.69
C ASN A 147 -12.66 -14.31 -6.10
N SER A 148 -12.42 -13.41 -5.16
CA SER A 148 -13.45 -12.63 -4.44
C SER A 148 -13.62 -11.19 -4.94
N LEU A 149 -12.71 -10.72 -5.79
CA LEU A 149 -12.68 -9.33 -6.24
C LEU A 149 -13.57 -9.14 -7.48
N ASN A 150 -14.17 -7.96 -7.61
CA ASN A 150 -14.98 -7.63 -8.78
C ASN A 150 -14.08 -7.35 -10.01
N PRO A 151 -14.13 -8.18 -11.07
CA PRO A 151 -13.27 -8.01 -12.24
C PRO A 151 -13.60 -6.75 -13.05
N HIS A 152 -14.86 -6.32 -13.11
CA HIS A 152 -15.26 -5.09 -13.80
C HIS A 152 -14.67 -3.85 -13.12
N LEU A 153 -14.66 -3.83 -11.78
CA LEU A 153 -14.06 -2.73 -11.03
C LEU A 153 -12.53 -2.69 -11.20
N LEU A 154 -11.86 -3.84 -11.14
CA LEU A 154 -10.40 -3.92 -11.34
C LEU A 154 -9.99 -3.51 -12.77
N THR A 155 -10.70 -3.98 -13.80
CA THR A 155 -10.40 -3.64 -15.20
C THR A 155 -10.65 -2.16 -15.50
N THR A 156 -11.72 -1.57 -14.95
CA THR A 156 -11.97 -0.13 -15.09
C THR A 156 -10.89 0.71 -14.40
N MET A 157 -10.46 0.34 -13.19
CA MET A 157 -9.32 1.00 -12.53
C MET A 157 -8.01 0.82 -13.33
N ALA A 158 -7.77 -0.36 -13.90
CA ALA A 158 -6.57 -0.61 -14.71
C ALA A 158 -6.53 0.27 -15.97
N ILE A 159 -7.60 0.29 -16.76
CA ILE A 159 -7.69 1.10 -18.00
C ILE A 159 -7.56 2.60 -17.68
N THR A 160 -8.28 3.07 -16.67
CA THR A 160 -8.22 4.49 -16.27
C THR A 160 -6.86 4.88 -15.72
N SER A 161 -6.20 3.99 -14.95
CA SER A 161 -4.83 4.22 -14.45
C SER A 161 -3.80 4.29 -15.57
N ALA A 162 -3.91 3.44 -16.60
CA ALA A 162 -3.03 3.48 -17.76
C ALA A 162 -3.25 4.76 -18.59
N ALA A 163 -4.51 5.13 -18.84
CA ALA A 163 -4.85 6.33 -19.60
C ALA A 163 -4.38 7.61 -18.90
N LEU A 164 -4.74 7.79 -17.62
CA LEU A 164 -4.36 8.97 -16.85
C LEU A 164 -2.85 9.03 -16.59
N GLY A 165 -2.21 7.89 -16.29
CA GLY A 165 -0.76 7.81 -16.14
C GLY A 165 -0.02 8.22 -17.40
N GLY A 166 -0.48 7.75 -18.58
CA GLY A 166 0.06 8.16 -19.86
C GLY A 166 -0.09 9.65 -20.15
N TRP A 167 -1.29 10.21 -19.94
CA TRP A 167 -1.52 11.64 -20.15
C TRP A 167 -0.77 12.54 -19.18
N MET A 168 -0.76 12.21 -17.89
CA MET A 168 -0.03 13.00 -16.90
C MET A 168 1.48 12.96 -17.13
N GLY A 169 2.01 11.81 -17.57
CA GLY A 169 3.44 11.66 -17.86
C GLY A 169 3.94 12.49 -19.04
N LEU A 170 3.08 12.89 -19.97
CA LEU A 170 3.48 13.76 -21.11
C LEU A 170 3.73 15.22 -20.70
N ASN A 171 3.19 15.65 -19.57
CA ASN A 171 3.26 17.04 -19.10
C ASN A 171 4.08 17.19 -17.80
N GLN A 172 4.97 16.23 -17.53
CA GLN A 172 5.97 16.28 -16.46
C GLN A 172 7.36 16.33 -17.05
#